data_AF-A0A376W2T7-F1
#
_entry.id   AF-A0A376W2T7-F1
#
_cell.length_a   1.000
_cell.length_b   1.000
_cell.length_c   1.000
_cell.angle_alpha   90.00
_cell.angle_beta   90.00
_cell.angle_gamma   90.00
#
_symmetry.space_group_name_H-M   'P 1'
#
loop_
_entity.id
_entity.type
_entity.pdbx_description
1 polymer ?
#
loop_
_entity_poly.entity_id
_entity_poly.type
_entity_poly.pdbx_seq_one_letter_code
_entity_poly.pdbx_strand_id
1 'polypeptide(L)'
;MENAPASLHSLDVKSRDMRGQKYVLQVAPEDCTGCNLCVEVCPAKDRQNPEIKAINMMSRLEHVEEEKINYDFFLNLPEIDRSKLERIDIRTSQLITPLFEYSGACSGCGETPYIKLLTQLYGDRMLIANATGCSSIYGGNLPSTPYTTDANGRGPAWANSLFEDNAEFGLGFRLTVDQHRVRVLRLLDQFADKIPAELLTALKSDATPEVRREQVAALRQQLNDVAEAHELLRDADALVEKSIWLIGGDGWAYDIGFGGPGSCIEFDGKRQHSGAGYAMLFQHRWSGIESDTAGCSN
;
A
#
# COMPACT_ATOMS: atom_id res chain seq x y z
N MET A 1 7.16 -13.90 -21.64
CA MET A 1 6.21 -14.77 -22.37
C MET A 1 6.92 -15.74 -23.30
N GLU A 2 8.07 -15.36 -23.88
CA GLU A 2 9.03 -16.37 -24.34
C GLU A 2 9.36 -17.31 -23.17
N ASN A 3 9.31 -18.63 -23.40
CA ASN A 3 9.46 -19.70 -22.40
C ASN A 3 8.36 -19.81 -21.33
N ALA A 4 7.20 -19.18 -21.52
CA ALA A 4 6.05 -19.42 -20.64
C ALA A 4 5.61 -20.90 -20.70
N PRO A 5 5.20 -21.51 -19.56
CA PRO A 5 4.57 -22.83 -19.56
C PRO A 5 3.39 -22.86 -20.54
N ALA A 6 3.20 -23.99 -21.23
CA ALA A 6 2.11 -24.14 -22.20
C ALA A 6 0.71 -23.99 -21.57
N SER A 7 0.60 -24.30 -20.27
CA SER A 7 -0.57 -24.12 -19.41
C SER A 7 -0.82 -22.67 -19.01
N LEU A 8 0.18 -21.78 -19.11
CA LEU A 8 0.02 -20.37 -18.71
C LEU A 8 -0.69 -19.59 -19.81
N HIS A 9 -2.02 -19.53 -19.70
CA HIS A 9 -2.86 -18.81 -20.64
C HIS A 9 -2.67 -17.29 -20.55
N SER A 10 -2.67 -16.64 -21.71
CA SER A 10 -2.55 -15.18 -21.81
C SER A 10 -3.42 -14.62 -22.93
N LEU A 11 -3.76 -13.34 -22.83
CA LEU A 11 -4.59 -12.62 -23.79
C LEU A 11 -3.90 -11.33 -24.26
N ASP A 12 -4.18 -10.87 -25.47
CA ASP A 12 -3.73 -9.55 -25.91
C ASP A 12 -4.51 -8.44 -25.19
N VAL A 13 -3.78 -7.46 -24.65
CA VAL A 13 -4.40 -6.29 -24.02
C VAL A 13 -5.08 -5.42 -25.08
N LYS A 14 -6.39 -5.21 -24.92
CA LYS A 14 -7.21 -4.40 -25.85
C LYS A 14 -7.12 -2.89 -25.57
N SER A 15 -6.67 -2.49 -24.38
CA SER A 15 -6.61 -1.09 -23.96
C SER A 15 -5.56 -0.31 -24.73
N ARG A 16 -5.85 0.95 -25.10
CA ARG A 16 -5.00 1.76 -25.99
C ARG A 16 -3.63 2.08 -25.37
N ASP A 17 -3.64 2.41 -24.09
CA ASP A 17 -2.51 2.72 -23.21
C ASP A 17 -1.53 1.55 -23.00
N MET A 18 -1.96 0.31 -23.30
CA MET A 18 -1.16 -0.90 -23.06
C MET A 18 -1.14 -1.84 -24.27
N ARG A 19 -1.33 -1.31 -25.49
CA ARG A 19 -1.29 -2.11 -26.72
C ARG A 19 0.08 -2.80 -26.90
N GLY A 20 0.03 -4.03 -27.40
CA GLY A 20 1.22 -4.86 -27.61
C GLY A 20 1.67 -5.63 -26.36
N GLN A 21 1.00 -5.43 -25.22
CA GLN A 21 1.23 -6.23 -24.02
C GLN A 21 0.29 -7.44 -23.96
N LYS A 22 0.73 -8.46 -23.21
CA LYS A 22 -0.08 -9.63 -22.85
C LYS A 22 -0.63 -9.46 -21.44
N TYR A 23 -1.85 -9.91 -21.23
CA TYR A 23 -2.51 -10.00 -19.94
C TYR A 23 -2.56 -11.46 -19.48
N VAL A 24 -2.18 -11.68 -18.23
CA VAL A 24 -2.26 -12.97 -17.54
C VAL A 24 -3.01 -12.73 -16.23
N LEU A 25 -4.01 -13.56 -15.96
CA LEU A 25 -4.69 -13.61 -14.66
C LEU A 25 -4.27 -14.89 -13.98
N GLN A 26 -3.32 -14.79 -13.04
CA GLN A 26 -2.74 -15.93 -12.34
C GLN A 26 -3.24 -16.01 -10.90
N VAL A 27 -3.47 -17.24 -10.41
CA VAL A 27 -3.80 -17.52 -9.01
C VAL A 27 -2.56 -18.05 -8.28
N ALA A 28 -2.41 -17.73 -7.00
CA ALA A 28 -1.48 -18.41 -6.09
C ALA A 28 -2.20 -19.64 -5.50
N PRO A 29 -1.96 -20.86 -6.01
CA PRO A 29 -2.80 -22.02 -5.67
C PRO A 29 -2.55 -22.56 -4.26
N GLU A 30 -1.40 -22.25 -3.66
CA GLU A 30 -1.05 -22.68 -2.31
C GLU A 30 -1.57 -21.72 -1.24
N ASP A 31 -1.74 -20.44 -1.58
CA ASP A 31 -2.22 -19.40 -0.65
C ASP A 31 -3.72 -19.07 -0.82
N CYS A 32 -4.36 -19.55 -1.89
CA CYS A 32 -5.79 -19.36 -2.11
C CYS A 32 -6.61 -20.06 -1.01
N THR A 33 -7.46 -19.30 -0.32
CA THR A 33 -8.32 -19.78 0.76
C THR A 33 -9.67 -20.33 0.29
N GLY A 34 -9.91 -20.36 -1.02
CA GLY A 34 -11.16 -20.87 -1.61
C GLY A 34 -12.42 -20.06 -1.29
N CYS A 35 -12.29 -18.76 -0.97
CA CYS A 35 -13.41 -17.93 -0.51
C CYS A 35 -14.48 -17.58 -1.54
N ASN A 36 -14.30 -17.96 -2.82
CA ASN A 36 -15.21 -17.70 -3.94
C ASN A 36 -15.44 -16.23 -4.34
N LEU A 37 -14.96 -15.24 -3.57
CA LEU A 37 -15.27 -13.82 -3.81
C LEU A 37 -14.83 -13.31 -5.20
N CYS A 38 -13.69 -13.77 -5.70
CA CYS A 38 -13.17 -13.40 -7.03
C CYS A 38 -14.08 -13.89 -8.18
N VAL A 39 -14.68 -15.06 -8.03
CA VAL A 39 -15.66 -15.62 -8.97
C VAL A 39 -16.98 -14.88 -8.83
N GLU A 40 -17.44 -14.60 -7.60
CA GLU A 40 -18.69 -13.90 -7.34
C GLU A 40 -18.72 -12.51 -7.97
N VAL A 41 -17.67 -11.71 -7.74
CA VAL A 41 -17.55 -10.34 -8.25
C VAL A 41 -17.25 -10.26 -9.74
N CYS A 42 -16.86 -11.37 -10.38
CA CYS A 42 -16.48 -11.36 -11.79
C CYS A 42 -17.65 -10.87 -12.67
N PRO A 43 -17.49 -9.74 -13.38
CA PRO A 43 -18.56 -9.16 -14.19
C PRO A 43 -18.71 -9.86 -15.55
N ALA A 44 -17.69 -10.60 -15.98
CA ALA A 44 -17.64 -11.23 -17.29
C ALA A 44 -18.28 -12.63 -17.25
N LYS A 45 -19.36 -12.80 -18.01
CA LYS A 45 -20.10 -14.04 -18.18
C LYS A 45 -20.04 -14.51 -19.63
N ASP A 46 -20.07 -15.82 -19.83
CA ASP A 46 -20.21 -16.39 -21.16
C ASP A 46 -21.56 -15.99 -21.78
N ARG A 47 -21.56 -15.80 -23.10
CA ARG A 47 -22.74 -15.30 -23.83
C ARG A 47 -23.82 -16.36 -24.01
N GLN A 48 -23.45 -17.63 -24.04
CA GLN A 48 -24.37 -18.75 -24.24
C GLN A 48 -24.83 -19.34 -22.91
N ASN A 49 -23.93 -19.40 -21.92
CA ASN A 49 -24.23 -19.89 -20.58
C ASN A 49 -23.78 -18.91 -19.48
N PRO A 50 -24.68 -18.08 -18.94
CA PRO A 50 -24.37 -17.09 -17.90
C PRO A 50 -23.83 -17.66 -16.57
N GLU A 51 -23.95 -18.97 -16.33
CA GLU A 51 -23.35 -19.66 -15.18
C GLU A 51 -21.82 -19.75 -15.31
N ILE A 52 -21.29 -19.75 -16.53
CA ILE A 52 -19.86 -19.76 -16.78
C ILE A 52 -19.36 -18.31 -16.77
N LYS A 53 -18.45 -18.01 -15.84
CA LYS A 53 -17.77 -16.71 -15.74
C LYS A 53 -16.37 -16.79 -16.36
N ALA A 54 -15.69 -15.65 -16.48
CA ALA A 54 -14.30 -15.62 -16.94
C ALA A 54 -13.32 -16.31 -15.96
N ILE A 55 -13.73 -16.47 -14.71
CA ILE A 55 -13.02 -17.17 -13.63
C ILE A 55 -14.06 -18.00 -12.89
N ASN A 56 -13.77 -19.28 -12.64
CA ASN A 56 -14.68 -20.23 -11.98
C ASN A 56 -13.92 -21.06 -10.93
N MET A 57 -14.63 -21.55 -9.92
CA MET A 57 -14.03 -22.45 -8.92
C MET A 57 -13.80 -23.84 -9.50
N MET A 58 -12.60 -24.38 -9.27
CA MET A 58 -12.20 -25.72 -9.69
C MET A 58 -11.54 -26.47 -8.52
N SER A 59 -11.42 -27.80 -8.64
CA SER A 59 -10.76 -28.63 -7.64
C SER A 59 -9.28 -28.28 -7.53
N ARG A 60 -8.83 -27.87 -6.35
CA ARG A 60 -7.40 -27.59 -6.08
C ARG A 60 -6.52 -28.82 -6.34
N LEU A 61 -6.99 -30.03 -5.97
CA LEU A 61 -6.20 -31.25 -6.12
C LEU A 61 -5.88 -31.59 -7.57
N GLU A 62 -6.75 -31.18 -8.50
CA GLU A 62 -6.57 -31.43 -9.93
C GLU A 62 -5.64 -30.39 -10.60
N HIS A 63 -5.51 -29.19 -10.02
CA HIS A 63 -4.86 -28.05 -10.67
C HIS A 63 -3.60 -27.54 -9.96
N VAL A 64 -3.38 -27.86 -8.67
CA VAL A 64 -2.32 -27.24 -7.86
C VAL A 64 -0.93 -27.43 -8.45
N GLU A 65 -0.58 -28.61 -8.94
CA GLU A 65 0.78 -28.87 -9.47
C GLU A 65 1.06 -28.07 -10.75
N GLU A 66 0.07 -27.92 -11.63
CA GLU A 66 0.19 -27.10 -12.84
C GLU A 66 0.25 -25.61 -12.48
N GLU A 67 -0.64 -25.15 -11.61
CA GLU A 67 -0.73 -23.74 -11.24
C GLU A 67 0.47 -23.27 -10.42
N LYS A 68 1.17 -24.16 -9.71
CA LYS A 68 2.44 -23.83 -9.05
C LYS A 68 3.51 -23.42 -10.06
N ILE A 69 3.66 -24.20 -11.13
CA ILE A 69 4.63 -23.92 -12.20
C ILE A 69 4.26 -22.60 -12.91
N ASN A 70 2.97 -22.39 -13.19
CA ASN A 70 2.47 -21.16 -13.78
C ASN A 70 2.74 -19.95 -12.88
N TYR A 71 2.48 -20.08 -11.58
CA TYR A 71 2.67 -19.04 -10.59
C TYR A 71 4.14 -18.67 -10.39
N ASP A 72 5.04 -19.67 -10.32
CA ASP A 72 6.48 -19.44 -10.26
C ASP A 72 6.99 -18.66 -11.48
N PHE A 73 6.51 -18.99 -12.68
CA PHE A 73 6.85 -18.21 -13.87
C PHE A 73 6.27 -16.80 -13.82
N PHE A 74 5.03 -16.65 -13.34
CA PHE A 74 4.36 -15.35 -13.21
C PHE A 74 5.11 -14.41 -12.26
N LEU A 75 5.59 -14.90 -11.12
CA LEU A 75 6.36 -14.11 -10.15
C LEU A 75 7.70 -13.61 -10.72
N ASN A 76 8.24 -14.28 -11.74
CA ASN A 76 9.47 -13.87 -12.44
C ASN A 76 9.22 -12.86 -13.57
N LEU A 77 7.97 -12.49 -13.86
CA LEU A 77 7.66 -11.45 -14.83
C LEU A 77 8.06 -10.07 -14.29
N PRO A 78 8.51 -9.14 -15.15
CA PRO A 78 8.87 -7.80 -14.72
C PRO A 78 7.65 -7.04 -14.20
N GLU A 79 7.84 -6.31 -13.10
CA GLU A 79 6.81 -5.43 -12.55
C GLU A 79 6.53 -4.25 -13.48
N ILE A 80 5.28 -3.76 -13.44
CA ILE A 80 4.94 -2.54 -14.16
C ILE A 80 5.54 -1.33 -13.44
N ASP A 81 6.19 -0.47 -14.20
CA ASP A 81 6.64 0.82 -13.69
C ASP A 81 5.43 1.71 -13.42
N ARG A 82 5.25 2.12 -12.16
CA ARG A 82 4.14 2.97 -11.70
C ARG A 82 4.06 4.28 -12.48
N SER A 83 5.18 4.83 -12.93
CA SER A 83 5.21 6.08 -13.70
C SER A 83 4.57 5.96 -15.09
N LYS A 84 4.41 4.74 -15.59
CA LYS A 84 3.76 4.45 -16.89
C LYS A 84 2.24 4.34 -16.79
N LEU A 85 1.69 4.35 -15.58
CA LEU A 85 0.25 4.33 -15.38
C LEU A 85 -0.31 5.74 -15.52
N GLU A 86 -1.09 6.00 -16.57
CA GLU A 86 -1.69 7.32 -16.81
C GLU A 86 -2.62 7.78 -15.67
N ARG A 87 -3.25 6.82 -14.99
CA ARG A 87 -4.17 7.07 -13.87
C ARG A 87 -4.25 5.87 -12.94
N ILE A 88 -4.65 6.13 -11.70
CA ILE A 88 -5.02 5.11 -10.73
C ILE A 88 -6.53 4.91 -10.74
N ASP A 89 -6.97 3.75 -11.19
CA ASP A 89 -8.37 3.29 -11.12
C ASP A 89 -8.44 1.84 -10.60
N ILE A 90 -9.66 1.27 -10.55
CA ILE A 90 -9.89 -0.10 -10.08
C ILE A 90 -9.03 -1.10 -10.87
N ARG A 91 -8.78 -0.87 -12.16
CA ARG A 91 -8.00 -1.80 -13.00
C ARG A 91 -6.50 -1.58 -12.81
N THR A 92 -6.02 -0.34 -12.94
CA THR A 92 -4.59 -0.04 -12.93
C THR A 92 -3.96 -0.20 -11.55
N SER A 93 -4.72 0.03 -10.48
CA SER A 93 -4.24 -0.26 -9.11
C SER A 93 -3.89 -1.74 -8.90
N GLN A 94 -4.56 -2.67 -9.61
CA GLN A 94 -4.28 -4.11 -9.49
C GLN A 94 -3.06 -4.56 -10.30
N LEU A 95 -2.47 -3.68 -11.11
CA LEU A 95 -1.20 -3.93 -11.79
C LEU A 95 0.00 -3.60 -10.91
N ILE A 96 -0.22 -2.90 -9.80
CA ILE A 96 0.84 -2.54 -8.85
C ILE A 96 1.00 -3.68 -7.85
N THR A 97 2.25 -4.08 -7.58
CA THR A 97 2.57 -5.13 -6.62
C THR A 97 1.95 -4.84 -5.25
N PRO A 98 1.12 -5.76 -4.71
CA PRO A 98 0.63 -5.65 -3.34
C PRO A 98 1.77 -5.92 -2.36
N LEU A 99 1.88 -5.12 -1.30
CA LEU A 99 2.88 -5.33 -0.24
C LEU A 99 2.24 -5.85 1.07
N PHE A 100 1.06 -6.44 0.92
CA PHE A 100 0.33 -7.16 1.95
C PHE A 100 -0.31 -8.39 1.30
N GLU A 101 0.24 -9.57 1.55
CA GLU A 101 -0.15 -10.82 0.91
C GLU A 101 -0.14 -12.00 1.89
N TYR A 102 -0.96 -13.02 1.61
CA TYR A 102 -0.99 -14.31 2.31
C TYR A 102 -1.11 -14.22 3.85
N SER A 103 -1.89 -13.26 4.35
CA SER A 103 -2.15 -13.10 5.79
C SER A 103 -2.93 -14.27 6.39
N GLY A 104 -2.77 -14.50 7.70
CA GLY A 104 -3.55 -15.49 8.46
C GLY A 104 -5.01 -15.11 8.74
N ALA A 105 -5.60 -14.21 7.96
CA ALA A 105 -6.98 -13.79 8.11
C ALA A 105 -7.97 -14.90 7.67
N CYS A 106 -9.23 -14.78 8.11
CA CYS A 106 -10.28 -15.70 7.69
C CYS A 106 -10.48 -15.70 6.16
N SER A 107 -10.94 -16.83 5.62
CA SER A 107 -11.39 -16.93 4.22
C SER A 107 -12.48 -15.88 3.95
N GLY A 108 -12.24 -15.03 2.95
CA GLY A 108 -13.16 -13.92 2.61
C GLY A 108 -13.19 -12.77 3.63
N CYS A 109 -12.11 -12.57 4.40
CA CYS A 109 -12.00 -11.46 5.34
C CYS A 109 -12.28 -10.11 4.67
N GLY A 110 -13.21 -9.33 5.25
CA GLY A 110 -13.62 -8.03 4.73
C GLY A 110 -12.67 -6.88 5.05
N GLU A 111 -11.55 -7.10 5.76
CA GLU A 111 -10.57 -6.05 6.10
C GLU A 111 -9.36 -6.05 5.16
N THR A 112 -8.81 -7.24 4.89
CA THR A 112 -7.55 -7.39 4.14
C THR A 112 -7.52 -6.78 2.73
N PRO A 113 -8.62 -6.74 1.94
CA PRO A 113 -8.59 -6.09 0.62
C PRO A 113 -8.29 -4.60 0.69
N TYR A 114 -8.70 -3.94 1.79
CA TYR A 114 -8.44 -2.52 2.00
C TYR A 114 -6.96 -2.26 2.31
N ILE A 115 -6.35 -3.07 3.18
CA ILE A 115 -4.92 -2.98 3.49
C ILE A 115 -4.09 -3.31 2.25
N LYS A 116 -4.47 -4.35 1.49
CA LYS A 116 -3.83 -4.68 0.21
C LYS A 116 -3.82 -3.48 -0.73
N LEU A 117 -4.98 -2.88 -1.00
CA LEU A 117 -5.07 -1.70 -1.87
C LEU A 117 -4.22 -0.54 -1.34
N LEU A 118 -4.24 -0.33 -0.02
CA LEU A 118 -3.48 0.73 0.62
C LEU A 118 -1.97 0.58 0.39
N THR A 119 -1.44 -0.63 0.54
CA THR A 119 -0.03 -0.93 0.26
C THR A 119 0.34 -0.80 -1.22
N GLN A 120 -0.57 -1.06 -2.14
CA GLN A 120 -0.33 -0.83 -3.57
C GLN A 120 -0.15 0.67 -3.87
N LEU A 121 -0.87 1.55 -3.16
CA LEU A 121 -0.82 2.99 -3.41
C LEU A 121 0.36 3.69 -2.71
N TYR A 122 0.70 3.26 -1.49
CA TYR A 122 1.65 3.98 -0.64
C TYR A 122 2.73 3.12 0.01
N GLY A 123 2.72 1.80 -0.22
CA GLY A 123 3.49 0.83 0.57
C GLY A 123 5.00 1.05 0.59
N ASP A 124 5.58 1.61 -0.48
CA ASP A 124 7.01 1.91 -0.61
C ASP A 124 7.51 3.06 0.29
N ARG A 125 6.60 3.75 0.98
CA ARG A 125 6.87 4.86 1.90
C ARG A 125 5.94 4.87 3.12
N MET A 126 5.32 3.73 3.40
CA MET A 126 4.26 3.61 4.40
C MET A 126 4.82 3.30 5.79
N LEU A 127 4.31 4.00 6.81
CA LEU A 127 4.50 3.67 8.22
C LEU A 127 3.13 3.32 8.81
N ILE A 128 3.00 2.13 9.39
CA ILE A 128 1.75 1.64 9.96
C ILE A 128 1.87 1.60 11.48
N ALA A 129 1.04 2.41 12.14
CA ALA A 129 0.67 2.23 13.53
C ALA A 129 -0.62 1.40 13.57
N ASN A 130 -0.52 0.16 14.07
CA ASN A 130 -1.65 -0.76 14.11
C ASN A 130 -2.16 -0.93 15.55
N ALA A 131 -3.45 -0.66 15.78
CA ALA A 131 -4.10 -0.97 17.04
C ALA A 131 -4.20 -2.48 17.23
N THR A 132 -4.22 -2.95 18.47
CA THR A 132 -4.45 -4.36 18.74
C THR A 132 -5.86 -4.77 18.31
N GLY A 133 -5.99 -5.88 17.58
CA GLY A 133 -7.27 -6.38 17.06
C GLY A 133 -7.06 -7.40 15.94
N CYS A 134 -8.10 -7.75 15.19
CA CYS A 134 -7.97 -8.67 14.05
C CYS A 134 -6.82 -8.26 13.11
N SER A 135 -6.69 -6.96 12.83
CA SER A 135 -5.64 -6.40 11.98
C SER A 135 -4.22 -6.61 12.50
N SER A 136 -3.99 -6.57 13.82
CA SER A 136 -2.68 -6.92 14.36
C SER A 136 -2.43 -8.43 14.38
N ILE A 137 -3.48 -9.25 14.55
CA ILE A 137 -3.36 -10.70 14.55
C ILE A 137 -3.02 -11.24 13.16
N TYR A 138 -3.79 -10.90 12.12
CA TYR A 138 -3.43 -11.37 10.78
C TYR A 138 -2.24 -10.59 10.18
N GLY A 139 -1.93 -9.40 10.72
CA GLY A 139 -0.86 -8.52 10.24
C GLY A 139 0.51 -8.73 10.88
N GLY A 140 0.59 -9.37 12.05
CA GLY A 140 1.84 -9.45 12.83
C GLY A 140 1.95 -10.62 13.81
N ASN A 141 1.28 -11.76 13.55
CA ASN A 141 1.40 -12.95 14.39
C ASN A 141 2.62 -13.81 13.99
N LEU A 142 3.73 -13.61 14.69
CA LEU A 142 5.00 -14.31 14.46
C LEU A 142 4.84 -15.84 14.51
N PRO A 143 5.56 -16.59 13.66
CA PRO A 143 6.69 -16.15 12.83
C PRO A 143 6.31 -15.62 11.44
N SER A 144 5.03 -15.58 11.06
CA SER A 144 4.60 -15.19 9.71
C SER A 144 4.13 -13.74 9.67
N THR A 145 4.65 -12.96 8.72
CA THR A 145 4.21 -11.56 8.50
C THR A 145 3.77 -11.37 7.04
N PRO A 146 2.55 -10.89 6.77
CA PRO A 146 2.05 -10.68 5.41
C PRO A 146 2.59 -9.42 4.73
N TYR A 147 3.22 -8.52 5.49
CA TYR A 147 3.86 -7.33 4.93
C TYR A 147 5.18 -7.71 4.28
N THR A 148 5.36 -7.28 3.04
CA THR A 148 6.56 -7.58 2.22
C THR A 148 7.15 -6.31 1.63
N THR A 149 8.23 -6.44 0.87
CA THR A 149 8.92 -5.35 0.18
C THR A 149 8.77 -5.44 -1.33
N ASP A 150 8.81 -4.29 -2.01
CA ASP A 150 8.97 -4.21 -3.45
C ASP A 150 10.37 -4.71 -3.90
N ALA A 151 10.60 -4.74 -5.21
CA ALA A 151 11.89 -5.12 -5.80
C ALA A 151 13.09 -4.23 -5.37
N ASN A 152 12.83 -3.04 -4.80
CA ASN A 152 13.86 -2.14 -4.26
C ASN A 152 14.10 -2.38 -2.75
N GLY A 153 13.48 -3.38 -2.15
CA GLY A 153 13.55 -3.65 -0.71
C GLY A 153 12.76 -2.65 0.13
N ARG A 154 11.79 -1.94 -0.44
CA ARG A 154 10.96 -0.95 0.24
C ARG A 154 9.57 -1.52 0.50
N GLY A 155 9.10 -1.39 1.72
CA GLY A 155 7.75 -1.83 2.08
C GLY A 155 7.24 -1.14 3.33
N PRO A 156 6.00 -1.46 3.75
CA PRO A 156 5.41 -0.86 4.93
C PRO A 156 6.23 -1.20 6.18
N ALA A 157 6.65 -0.18 6.92
CA ALA A 157 7.18 -0.39 8.27
C ALA A 157 5.99 -0.51 9.22
N TRP A 158 5.79 -1.70 9.78
CA TRP A 158 4.63 -2.01 10.61
C TRP A 158 5.01 -2.13 12.08
N ALA A 159 4.19 -1.56 12.95
CA ALA A 159 4.29 -1.75 14.38
C ALA A 159 2.91 -1.75 15.05
N ASN A 160 2.79 -2.55 16.09
CA ASN A 160 1.65 -2.55 17.01
C ASN A 160 2.18 -2.19 18.41
N SER A 161 1.59 -1.14 19.00
CA SER A 161 1.86 -0.75 20.39
C SER A 161 0.87 -1.46 21.31
N LEU A 162 -0.20 -0.77 21.71
CA LEU A 162 -1.28 -1.32 22.51
C LEU A 162 -2.62 -1.16 21.80
N PHE A 163 -3.69 -1.55 22.49
CA PHE A 163 -5.04 -1.46 21.93
C PHE A 163 -5.54 -0.02 21.95
N GLU A 164 -5.26 0.69 23.03
CA GLU A 164 -5.81 1.99 23.40
C GLU A 164 -5.01 3.18 22.83
N ASP A 165 -3.72 3.02 22.56
CA ASP A 165 -2.77 4.12 22.31
C ASP A 165 -2.41 4.33 20.82
N ASN A 166 -3.10 3.65 19.90
CA ASN A 166 -2.67 3.60 18.50
C ASN A 166 -2.63 4.98 17.83
N ALA A 167 -3.49 5.91 18.26
CA ALA A 167 -3.51 7.25 17.69
C ALA A 167 -2.29 8.07 18.13
N GLU A 168 -1.98 8.05 19.41
CA GLU A 168 -0.84 8.68 20.04
C GLU A 168 0.47 8.07 19.53
N PHE A 169 0.48 6.75 19.34
CA PHE A 169 1.59 6.02 18.73
C PHE A 169 1.86 6.48 17.30
N GLY A 170 0.82 6.57 16.47
CA GLY A 170 0.90 7.12 15.11
C GLY A 170 1.30 8.60 15.08
N LEU A 171 0.83 9.41 16.04
CA LEU A 171 1.26 10.81 16.20
C LEU A 171 2.76 10.90 16.51
N GLY A 172 3.28 9.98 17.34
CA GLY A 172 4.71 9.84 17.59
C GLY A 172 5.52 9.61 16.30
N PHE A 173 5.00 8.80 15.37
CA PHE A 173 5.62 8.62 14.05
C PHE A 173 5.64 9.94 13.27
N ARG A 174 4.54 10.68 13.26
CA ARG A 174 4.45 11.99 12.57
C ARG A 174 5.47 12.98 13.11
N LEU A 175 5.52 13.15 14.44
CA LEU A 175 6.46 14.05 15.09
C LEU A 175 7.91 13.67 14.75
N THR A 176 8.21 12.37 14.73
CA THR A 176 9.54 11.86 14.38
C THR A 176 9.90 12.17 12.93
N VAL A 177 9.01 11.86 11.97
CA VAL A 177 9.23 12.15 10.53
C VAL A 177 9.47 13.65 10.30
N ASP A 178 8.66 14.51 10.92
CA ASP A 178 8.79 15.96 10.81
C ASP A 178 10.15 16.42 11.37
N GLN A 179 10.55 15.93 12.55
CA GLN A 179 11.81 16.30 13.18
C GLN A 179 13.03 15.83 12.38
N HIS A 180 12.98 14.62 11.80
CA HIS A 180 14.02 14.14 10.90
C HIS A 180 14.14 15.03 9.66
N ARG A 181 13.01 15.45 9.07
CA ARG A 181 13.02 16.38 7.94
C ARG A 181 13.66 17.71 8.30
N VAL A 182 13.26 18.32 9.42
CA VAL A 182 13.87 19.58 9.93
C VAL A 182 15.37 19.43 10.11
N ARG A 183 15.81 18.32 10.71
CA ARG A 183 17.25 18.04 10.89
C ARG A 183 17.98 17.94 9.56
N VAL A 184 17.43 17.23 8.57
CA VAL A 184 18.08 17.09 7.25
C VAL A 184 18.11 18.42 6.50
N LEU A 185 17.07 19.23 6.57
CA LEU A 185 17.07 20.58 5.96
C LEU A 185 18.17 21.46 6.57
N ARG A 186 18.34 21.44 7.89
CA ARG A 186 19.43 22.15 8.56
C ARG A 186 20.81 21.63 8.13
N LEU A 187 20.96 20.31 7.98
CA LEU A 187 22.20 19.73 7.48
C LEU A 187 22.48 20.12 6.03
N LEU A 188 21.46 20.16 5.15
CA LEU A 188 21.61 20.65 3.78
C LEU A 188 22.15 22.08 3.74
N ASP A 189 21.69 22.96 4.63
CA ASP A 189 22.19 24.34 4.72
C ASP A 189 23.67 24.41 5.08
N GLN A 190 24.17 23.48 5.90
CA GLN A 190 25.59 23.43 6.29
C GLN A 190 26.52 23.03 5.14
N PHE A 191 25.99 22.37 4.11
CA PHE A 191 26.75 21.92 2.94
C PHE A 191 26.31 22.65 1.67
N ALA A 192 25.58 23.77 1.79
CA ALA A 192 25.00 24.49 0.66
C ALA A 192 26.05 24.97 -0.37
N ASP A 193 27.26 25.28 0.09
CA ASP A 193 28.42 25.66 -0.72
C ASP A 193 29.01 24.49 -1.55
N LYS A 194 28.76 23.25 -1.13
CA LYS A 194 29.25 22.02 -1.77
C LYS A 194 28.21 21.34 -2.67
N ILE A 195 26.98 21.87 -2.71
CA ILE A 195 25.86 21.33 -3.49
C ILE A 195 25.52 22.31 -4.62
N PRO A 196 25.33 21.86 -5.87
CA PRO A 196 24.85 22.72 -6.95
C PRO A 196 23.56 23.44 -6.55
N ALA A 197 23.47 24.75 -6.80
CA ALA A 197 22.36 25.58 -6.37
C ALA A 197 20.99 25.05 -6.86
N GLU A 198 20.94 24.53 -8.09
CA GLU A 198 19.74 23.93 -8.66
C GLU A 198 19.28 22.69 -7.87
N LEU A 199 20.21 21.80 -7.52
CA LEU A 199 19.92 20.60 -6.73
C LEU A 199 19.48 20.97 -5.30
N LEU A 200 20.14 21.94 -4.67
CA LEU A 200 19.76 22.41 -3.33
C LEU A 200 18.34 23.00 -3.31
N THR A 201 17.99 23.81 -4.31
CA THR A 201 16.62 24.36 -4.43
C THR A 201 15.61 23.24 -4.68
N ALA A 202 15.92 22.28 -5.57
CA ALA A 202 15.04 21.16 -5.87
C ALA A 202 14.83 20.22 -4.66
N LEU A 203 15.85 20.03 -3.82
CA LEU A 203 15.77 19.25 -2.57
C LEU A 203 14.89 19.91 -1.50
N LYS A 204 14.54 21.20 -1.65
CA LYS A 204 13.70 21.96 -0.72
C LYS A 204 12.31 22.26 -1.24
N SER A 205 12.09 22.22 -2.56
CA SER A 205 10.77 22.41 -3.17
C SER A 205 9.85 21.22 -2.95
N ASP A 206 8.59 21.32 -3.34
CA ASP A 206 7.69 20.17 -3.43
C ASP A 206 8.08 19.28 -4.62
N ALA A 207 7.97 17.96 -4.43
CA ALA A 207 8.24 16.97 -5.46
C ALA A 207 7.55 15.65 -5.10
N THR A 208 7.24 14.83 -6.10
CA THR A 208 6.76 13.47 -5.83
C THR A 208 7.85 12.63 -5.15
N PRO A 209 7.50 11.55 -4.44
CA PRO A 209 8.47 10.66 -3.80
C PRO A 209 9.53 10.10 -4.78
N GLU A 210 9.15 9.83 -6.03
CA GLU A 210 10.03 9.30 -7.08
C GLU A 210 11.10 10.33 -7.45
N VAL A 211 10.67 11.55 -7.80
CA VAL A 211 11.58 12.67 -8.10
C VAL A 211 12.48 12.97 -6.90
N ARG A 212 11.94 12.92 -5.68
CA ARG A 212 12.74 13.13 -4.47
C ARG A 212 13.83 12.08 -4.30
N ARG A 213 13.56 10.81 -4.63
CA ARG A 213 14.56 9.74 -4.54
C ARG A 213 15.69 9.96 -5.53
N GLU A 214 15.39 10.41 -6.75
CA GLU A 214 16.41 10.77 -7.74
C GLU A 214 17.29 11.93 -7.24
N GLN A 215 16.67 12.96 -6.67
CA GLN A 215 17.40 14.09 -6.07
C GLN A 215 18.29 13.65 -4.89
N VAL A 216 17.79 12.74 -4.03
CA VAL A 216 18.57 12.16 -2.93
C VAL A 216 19.73 11.32 -3.45
N ALA A 217 19.54 10.55 -4.52
CA ALA A 217 20.63 9.80 -5.16
C ALA A 217 21.70 10.76 -5.74
N ALA A 218 21.28 11.85 -6.39
CA ALA A 218 22.19 12.88 -6.87
C ALA A 218 22.94 13.59 -5.72
N LEU A 219 22.27 13.86 -4.59
CA LEU A 219 22.91 14.39 -3.39
C LEU A 219 23.99 13.45 -2.85
N ARG A 220 23.69 12.14 -2.78
CA ARG A 220 24.65 11.11 -2.36
C ARG A 220 25.87 11.07 -3.27
N GLN A 221 25.67 11.15 -4.58
CA GLN A 221 26.77 11.22 -5.54
C GLN A 221 27.61 12.50 -5.36
N GLN A 222 26.96 13.65 -5.19
CA GLN A 222 27.62 14.95 -5.07
C GLN A 222 28.50 15.05 -3.82
N LEU A 223 28.07 14.47 -2.70
CA LEU A 223 28.76 14.58 -1.41
C LEU A 223 29.52 13.31 -1.01
N ASN A 224 29.68 12.34 -1.92
CA ASN A 224 30.29 11.04 -1.60
C ASN A 224 31.68 11.16 -0.98
N ASP A 225 32.47 12.13 -1.44
CA ASP A 225 33.86 12.32 -1.00
C ASP A 225 34.00 13.39 0.11
N VAL A 226 32.88 13.90 0.63
CA VAL A 226 32.85 14.89 1.71
C VAL A 226 32.71 14.17 3.05
N ALA A 227 33.84 13.97 3.73
CA ALA A 227 33.89 13.18 4.97
C ALA A 227 32.91 13.67 6.05
N GLU A 228 32.69 14.99 6.16
CA GLU A 228 31.79 15.58 7.15
C GLU A 228 30.30 15.39 6.79
N ALA A 229 29.97 15.04 5.54
CA ALA A 229 28.59 14.91 5.08
C ALA A 229 27.93 13.57 5.47
N HIS A 230 28.64 12.69 6.18
CA HIS A 230 28.14 11.35 6.52
C HIS A 230 26.78 11.37 7.21
N GLU A 231 26.54 12.27 8.17
CA GLU A 231 25.25 12.39 8.84
C GLU A 231 24.12 12.81 7.88
N LEU A 232 24.39 13.79 7.02
CA LEU A 232 23.44 14.24 6.01
C LEU A 232 23.08 13.09 5.08
N LEU A 233 24.08 12.36 4.58
CA LEU A 233 23.87 11.25 3.66
C LEU A 233 23.13 10.10 4.33
N ARG A 234 23.43 9.75 5.58
CA ARG A 234 22.69 8.71 6.30
C ARG A 234 21.20 9.04 6.40
N ASP A 235 20.88 10.29 6.71
CA ASP A 235 19.52 10.68 7.05
C ASP A 235 18.73 11.27 5.85
N ALA A 236 19.36 11.40 4.67
CA ALA A 236 18.81 12.03 3.47
C ALA A 236 17.44 11.48 3.02
N ASP A 237 17.15 10.20 3.29
CA ASP A 237 15.88 9.56 2.91
C ASP A 237 14.67 10.12 3.69
N ALA A 238 14.90 10.91 4.75
CA ALA A 238 13.87 11.69 5.43
C ALA A 238 13.33 12.86 4.57
N LEU A 239 14.00 13.20 3.46
CA LEU A 239 13.47 14.14 2.49
C LEU A 239 12.34 13.53 1.66
N VAL A 240 12.31 12.20 1.50
CA VAL A 240 11.23 11.45 0.83
C VAL A 240 10.05 11.36 1.78
N GLU A 241 8.93 11.98 1.38
CA GLU A 241 7.70 12.04 2.15
C GLU A 241 7.21 10.64 2.57
N LYS A 242 6.92 10.47 3.87
CA LYS A 242 6.35 9.23 4.41
C LYS A 242 4.83 9.34 4.55
N SER A 243 4.14 8.24 4.29
CA SER A 243 2.68 8.12 4.45
C SER A 243 2.40 7.36 5.74
N ILE A 244 1.82 8.04 6.74
CA ILE A 244 1.58 7.48 8.08
C ILE A 244 0.12 7.07 8.17
N TRP A 245 -0.11 5.82 8.53
CA TRP A 245 -1.44 5.22 8.61
C TRP A 245 -1.67 4.59 9.97
N LEU A 246 -2.83 4.93 10.53
CA LEU A 246 -3.32 4.38 11.78
C LEU A 246 -4.40 3.35 11.43
N ILE A 247 -4.08 2.07 11.57
CA ILE A 247 -4.98 0.96 11.23
C ILE A 247 -5.55 0.37 12.53
N GLY A 248 -6.86 0.19 12.60
CA GLY A 248 -7.50 -0.44 13.74
C GLY A 248 -8.96 -0.77 13.47
N GLY A 249 -9.53 -1.66 14.28
CA GLY A 249 -10.95 -2.00 14.20
C GLY A 249 -11.87 -0.93 14.80
N ASP A 250 -13.17 -1.16 14.70
CA ASP A 250 -14.20 -0.30 15.28
C ASP A 250 -14.10 -0.21 16.81
N GLY A 251 -13.83 -1.31 17.52
CA GLY A 251 -13.66 -1.28 18.97
C GLY A 251 -12.50 -0.39 19.45
N TRP A 252 -11.43 -0.24 18.66
CA TRP A 252 -10.40 0.76 18.94
C TRP A 252 -10.93 2.17 18.70
N ALA A 253 -11.48 2.40 17.51
CA ALA A 253 -11.84 3.73 17.05
C ALA A 253 -13.00 4.35 17.83
N TYR A 254 -13.95 3.55 18.30
CA TYR A 254 -15.21 4.02 18.92
C TYR A 254 -15.27 3.84 20.43
N ASP A 255 -14.49 2.93 21.01
CA ASP A 255 -14.49 2.68 22.45
C ASP A 255 -13.15 3.04 23.09
N ILE A 256 -12.23 2.07 23.19
CA ILE A 256 -11.08 2.15 24.08
C ILE A 256 -10.04 3.18 23.63
N GLY A 257 -9.97 3.45 22.33
CA GLY A 257 -9.07 4.44 21.75
C GLY A 257 -9.71 5.78 21.44
N PHE A 258 -11.02 5.97 21.62
CA PHE A 258 -11.76 7.12 21.05
C PHE A 258 -11.19 8.51 21.40
N GLY A 259 -10.62 8.69 22.59
CA GLY A 259 -9.99 9.95 23.01
C GLY A 259 -8.74 10.32 22.20
N GLY A 260 -8.02 9.32 21.69
CA GLY A 260 -6.77 9.47 20.94
C GLY A 260 -6.99 10.08 19.55
N PRO A 261 -7.78 9.47 18.63
CA PRO A 261 -8.05 10.00 17.31
C PRO A 261 -8.60 11.43 17.33
N GLY A 262 -9.55 11.73 18.23
CA GLY A 262 -10.12 13.08 18.36
C GLY A 262 -9.08 14.15 18.70
N SER A 263 -8.22 13.88 19.67
CA SER A 263 -7.15 14.79 20.07
C SER A 263 -6.05 14.91 19.00
N CYS A 264 -5.72 13.83 18.29
CA CYS A 264 -4.74 13.83 17.21
C CYS A 264 -5.22 14.58 15.97
N ILE A 265 -6.50 14.42 15.59
CA ILE A 265 -7.11 15.19 14.49
C ILE A 265 -7.12 16.68 14.82
N GLU A 266 -7.49 17.06 16.06
CA GLU A 266 -7.50 18.46 16.46
C GLU A 266 -6.10 19.09 16.46
N PHE A 267 -5.09 18.32 16.88
CA PHE A 267 -3.69 18.73 16.83
C PHE A 267 -3.22 19.01 15.39
N ASP A 268 -3.62 18.16 14.43
CA ASP A 268 -3.28 18.31 13.01
C ASP A 268 -4.03 19.47 12.34
N GLY A 269 -5.30 19.68 12.71
CA GLY A 269 -6.10 20.82 12.24
C GLY A 269 -5.47 22.19 12.58
N LYS A 270 -4.72 22.28 13.68
CA LYS A 270 -3.95 23.48 14.06
C LYS A 270 -2.63 23.64 13.28
N ARG A 271 -2.19 22.61 12.54
CA ARG A 271 -0.95 22.59 11.74
C ARG A 271 -1.17 22.69 10.21
N GLN A 272 -2.40 22.89 9.72
CA GLN A 272 -2.77 22.94 8.28
C GLN A 272 -2.15 24.11 7.44
N HIS A 273 -0.85 24.38 7.59
CA HIS A 273 -0.02 25.08 6.60
C HIS A 273 0.89 24.13 5.81
N SER A 274 0.85 22.82 6.05
CA SER A 274 1.56 21.81 5.25
C SER A 274 0.61 20.65 4.91
N GLY A 275 0.34 20.42 3.63
CA GLY A 275 -0.75 19.58 3.11
C GLY A 275 -0.65 18.06 3.31
N ALA A 276 -0.41 17.58 4.52
CA ALA A 276 -0.48 16.16 4.86
C ALA A 276 -1.78 15.86 5.62
N GLY A 277 -2.82 15.37 4.94
CA GLY A 277 -4.06 14.93 5.60
C GLY A 277 -3.95 13.50 6.15
N TYR A 278 -4.53 13.26 7.33
CA TYR A 278 -4.81 11.89 7.80
C TYR A 278 -5.95 11.29 6.97
N ALA A 279 -5.77 10.07 6.50
CA ALA A 279 -6.86 9.24 6.01
C ALA A 279 -7.11 8.12 7.04
N MET A 280 -8.19 8.23 7.80
CA MET A 280 -8.73 7.10 8.56
C MET A 280 -9.70 6.35 7.66
N LEU A 281 -9.41 5.08 7.43
CA LEU A 281 -10.30 4.21 6.66
C LEU A 281 -11.33 3.63 7.64
N PHE A 282 -12.47 4.30 7.79
CA PHE A 282 -13.59 3.80 8.58
C PHE A 282 -14.42 2.80 7.76
N GLN A 283 -14.57 1.59 8.28
CA GLN A 283 -15.43 0.58 7.70
C GLN A 283 -16.86 0.77 8.23
N HIS A 284 -17.76 1.33 7.41
CA HIS A 284 -19.18 1.36 7.73
C HIS A 284 -19.87 0.11 7.17
N ARG A 285 -20.50 -0.69 8.04
CA ARG A 285 -21.47 -1.71 7.65
C ARG A 285 -22.88 -1.13 7.74
N TRP A 286 -23.59 -1.05 6.61
CA TRP A 286 -25.04 -0.88 6.60
C TRP A 286 -25.68 -2.26 6.38
N SER A 287 -26.31 -2.81 7.42
CA SER A 287 -27.30 -3.87 7.24
C SER A 287 -28.65 -3.21 7.01
N GLY A 288 -29.17 -3.32 5.79
CA GLY A 288 -30.53 -2.92 5.48
C GLY A 288 -31.54 -3.73 6.29
N ILE A 289 -32.46 -3.03 6.93
CA ILE A 289 -33.79 -3.54 7.27
C ILE A 289 -34.77 -2.48 6.76
N GLU A 290 -35.59 -2.86 5.78
CA GLU A 290 -36.79 -2.13 5.40
C GLU A 290 -37.78 -2.15 6.56
N SER A 291 -38.35 -0.99 6.87
CA SER A 291 -39.75 -0.92 7.29
C SER A 291 -40.34 0.43 6.87
N ASP A 292 -41.35 0.33 6.02
CA ASP A 292 -42.20 1.42 5.57
C ASP A 292 -42.86 2.23 6.69
N THR A 293 -43.31 3.42 6.29
CA THR A 293 -44.30 4.32 6.90
C THR A 293 -43.87 5.22 8.05
N ALA A 294 -43.78 6.52 7.78
CA ALA A 294 -44.82 7.51 8.11
C ALA A 294 -44.21 8.93 8.08
N GLY A 295 -44.81 9.83 7.32
CA GLY A 295 -44.40 11.23 7.30
C GLY A 295 -44.71 11.94 8.61
N CYS A 296 -43.97 13.02 8.89
CA CYS A 296 -44.55 14.33 9.17
C CYS A 296 -43.46 15.39 9.20
N SER A 297 -43.86 16.56 8.71
CA SER A 297 -43.18 17.85 8.69
C SER A 297 -42.78 18.39 10.07
N ASN A 298 -41.76 19.26 10.01
CA ASN A 298 -41.11 20.12 11.02
C ASN A 298 -40.03 19.47 11.88
#